data_AF-A0A942T8G7-F1
#
_entry.id   AF-A0A942T8G7-F1
#
_cell.length_a   1.000
_cell.length_b   1.000
_cell.length_c   1.000
_cell.angle_alpha   90.00
_cell.angle_beta   90.00
_cell.angle_gamma   90.00
#
_symmetry.space_group_name_H-M   'P 1'
#
loop_
_entity.id
_entity.type
_entity.pdbx_description
1 polymer ?
#
loop_
_entity_poly.entity_id
_entity_poly.type
_entity_poly.pdbx_seq_one_letter_code
_entity_poly.pdbx_strand_id
1 'polypeptide(L)'
;MKKGLLIGIGVFGLILISIFSINSYSEKASKKTENNSEIEPVQDGGQKNVKASGNTITSNSKQPANVNSETTNSAPDEAANPAEIENLKNKYRAQFYQINSLADQKLEALIEEAKEEYKYKSERKEDLSTIKFKYNAIQEKYEQTTEIQFNSAYGELKREALDKKLLTSTIEEFNQIYLLKKNERYKKLQTELNTMIG
;
A
#
# COMPACT_ATOMS: atom_id res chain seq x y z
N MET A 1 -37.22 12.53 43.18
CA MET A 1 -37.59 12.74 41.77
C MET A 1 -36.55 13.64 41.09
N LYS A 2 -35.60 13.08 40.33
CA LYS A 2 -34.96 13.71 39.16
C LYS A 2 -34.60 12.59 38.17
N LYS A 3 -35.24 12.66 37.00
CA LYS A 3 -34.99 11.88 35.78
C LYS A 3 -33.59 12.29 35.28
N GLY A 4 -32.66 11.41 34.93
CA GLY A 4 -32.70 10.56 33.74
C GLY A 4 -31.99 11.28 32.58
N LEU A 5 -30.80 10.83 32.19
CA LEU A 5 -30.28 11.01 30.82
C LEU A 5 -29.16 9.97 30.54
N LEU A 6 -29.57 8.87 29.93
CA LEU A 6 -28.71 7.92 29.22
C LEU A 6 -28.46 8.48 27.82
N ILE A 7 -27.19 8.66 27.44
CA ILE A 7 -26.80 8.83 26.04
C ILE A 7 -25.80 7.71 25.75
N GLY A 8 -26.30 6.68 25.07
CA GLY A 8 -25.49 5.71 24.35
C GLY A 8 -25.45 6.11 22.88
N ILE A 9 -24.24 6.24 22.34
CA ILE A 9 -23.86 6.23 20.92
C ILE A 9 -22.38 5.81 20.96
N GLY A 10 -21.84 4.86 20.21
CA GLY A 10 -22.29 4.07 19.08
C GLY A 10 -21.05 3.31 18.61
N VAL A 11 -21.26 2.07 18.19
CA VAL A 11 -20.25 1.14 17.68
C VAL A 11 -19.50 1.75 16.50
N PHE A 12 -18.17 1.87 16.58
CA PHE A 12 -17.30 2.09 15.43
C PHE A 12 -16.38 0.89 15.24
N GLY A 13 -16.95 -0.16 14.64
CA GLY A 13 -16.19 -1.19 13.97
C GLY A 13 -15.87 -0.70 12.56
N LEU A 14 -14.62 -0.30 12.32
CA LEU A 14 -14.08 -0.14 10.98
C LEU A 14 -13.18 -1.34 10.70
N ILE A 15 -13.77 -2.35 10.05
CA ILE A 15 -13.05 -3.44 9.41
C ILE A 15 -12.51 -2.87 8.10
N LEU A 16 -11.20 -2.60 8.04
CA LEU A 16 -10.52 -2.33 6.77
C LEU A 16 -10.14 -3.67 6.13
N ILE A 17 -10.97 -4.10 5.18
CA ILE A 17 -10.63 -5.15 4.22
C ILE A 17 -9.72 -4.49 3.17
N SER A 18 -8.41 -4.65 3.32
CA SER A 18 -7.46 -4.29 2.26
C SER A 18 -7.33 -5.44 1.28
N ILE A 19 -7.77 -5.16 0.05
CA ILE A 19 -7.85 -6.05 -1.10
C ILE A 19 -6.45 -6.49 -1.53
N PHE A 20 -6.28 -7.80 -1.70
CA PHE A 20 -5.12 -8.47 -2.25
C PHE A 20 -5.02 -8.14 -3.75
N SER A 21 -4.16 -7.21 -4.16
CA SER A 21 -3.81 -7.04 -5.58
C SER A 21 -2.76 -8.07 -5.96
N ILE A 22 -3.24 -9.16 -6.58
CA ILE A 22 -2.42 -10.15 -7.28
C ILE A 22 -1.77 -9.46 -8.48
N ASN A 23 -0.47 -9.21 -8.42
CA ASN A 23 0.31 -8.84 -9.59
C ASN A 23 0.76 -10.13 -10.27
N SER A 24 -0.05 -10.62 -11.22
CA SER A 24 0.28 -11.74 -12.08
C SER A 24 1.32 -11.31 -13.12
N TYR A 25 2.58 -11.63 -12.88
CA TYR A 25 3.58 -11.64 -13.95
C TYR A 25 3.34 -12.87 -14.85
N SER A 26 2.80 -12.60 -16.04
CA SER A 26 2.69 -13.54 -17.15
C SER A 26 4.09 -13.77 -17.75
N GLU A 27 4.63 -14.97 -17.55
CA GLU A 27 5.79 -15.45 -18.28
C GLU A 27 5.32 -16.08 -19.61
N LYS A 28 5.72 -15.46 -20.72
CA LYS A 28 5.40 -15.91 -22.07
C LYS A 28 6.26 -17.12 -22.43
N ALA A 29 5.69 -18.32 -22.37
CA ALA A 29 6.24 -19.48 -23.05
C ALA A 29 5.74 -19.50 -24.51
N SER A 30 6.68 -19.23 -25.42
CA SER A 30 6.57 -19.50 -26.85
C SER A 30 6.52 -21.00 -27.11
N LYS A 31 5.47 -21.49 -27.79
CA LYS A 31 5.59 -22.41 -28.94
C LYS A 31 4.25 -22.72 -29.62
N LYS A 32 4.32 -22.63 -30.96
CA LYS A 32 3.70 -23.50 -31.97
C LYS A 32 2.32 -23.11 -32.52
N THR A 33 2.42 -22.49 -33.70
CA THR A 33 1.51 -22.43 -34.84
C THR A 33 0.77 -23.74 -35.15
N GLU A 34 -0.55 -23.66 -35.34
CA GLU A 34 -1.27 -24.47 -36.31
C GLU A 34 -2.56 -23.75 -36.77
N ASN A 35 -2.68 -23.55 -38.08
CA ASN A 35 -3.83 -22.96 -38.78
C ASN A 35 -4.96 -24.00 -38.90
N ASN A 36 -6.24 -23.61 -38.76
CA ASN A 36 -7.15 -23.35 -39.90
C ASN A 36 -8.63 -23.18 -39.51
N SER A 37 -9.32 -22.42 -40.39
CA SER A 37 -10.76 -22.34 -40.71
C SER A 37 -11.75 -21.80 -39.66
N GLU A 38 -12.36 -20.62 -39.81
CA GLU A 38 -13.22 -20.03 -40.88
C GLU A 38 -14.72 -20.22 -40.59
N ILE A 39 -15.47 -19.17 -40.94
CA ILE A 39 -16.94 -19.05 -41.17
C ILE A 39 -17.77 -18.50 -40.00
N GLU A 40 -18.07 -17.19 -40.05
CA GLU A 40 -19.38 -16.64 -39.65
C GLU A 40 -20.43 -16.95 -40.75
N PRO A 41 -21.76 -16.95 -40.49
CA PRO A 41 -22.50 -15.68 -40.66
C PRO A 41 -23.78 -15.46 -39.81
N VAL A 42 -23.98 -14.18 -39.42
CA VAL A 42 -25.16 -13.30 -39.65
C VAL A 42 -26.53 -13.61 -38.98
N GLN A 43 -27.17 -12.49 -38.54
CA GLN A 43 -28.61 -12.18 -38.37
C GLN A 43 -29.10 -12.06 -36.90
N ASP A 44 -29.93 -11.10 -36.49
CA ASP A 44 -30.64 -9.97 -37.10
C ASP A 44 -31.39 -9.24 -35.95
N GLY A 45 -31.55 -7.92 -36.11
CA GLY A 45 -32.78 -7.17 -35.83
C GLY A 45 -33.41 -7.10 -34.44
N GLY A 46 -33.54 -5.88 -33.88
CA GLY A 46 -34.45 -5.64 -32.76
C GLY A 46 -34.49 -4.25 -32.10
N GLN A 47 -34.60 -3.16 -32.88
CA GLN A 47 -34.97 -1.84 -32.36
C GLN A 47 -36.43 -1.80 -31.84
N LYS A 48 -36.72 -1.08 -30.73
CA LYS A 48 -37.59 0.14 -30.72
C LYS A 48 -37.98 0.67 -29.33
N ASN A 49 -37.85 2.00 -29.25
CA ASN A 49 -38.72 3.03 -28.60
C ASN A 49 -38.83 3.08 -27.08
N VAL A 50 -38.28 4.12 -26.42
CA VAL A 50 -38.73 5.54 -26.37
C VAL A 50 -40.08 5.71 -25.68
N LYS A 51 -40.05 6.27 -24.46
CA LYS A 51 -41.11 7.15 -23.96
C LYS A 51 -40.50 8.29 -23.17
N ALA A 52 -40.61 9.47 -23.76
CA ALA A 52 -40.36 10.77 -23.16
C ALA A 52 -41.39 11.05 -22.05
N SER A 53 -40.93 11.73 -20.99
CA SER A 53 -41.78 12.58 -20.17
C SER A 53 -40.96 13.82 -19.85
N GLY A 54 -41.35 14.93 -20.50
CA GLY A 54 -40.71 16.21 -20.33
C GLY A 54 -41.16 16.90 -19.05
N ASN A 55 -40.28 17.72 -18.50
CA ASN A 55 -40.71 18.97 -17.90
C ASN A 55 -39.65 20.04 -18.20
N THR A 56 -40.04 20.94 -19.10
CA THR A 56 -39.30 22.15 -19.46
C THR A 56 -39.62 23.21 -18.42
N ILE A 57 -38.60 23.75 -17.73
CA ILE A 57 -38.67 25.09 -17.15
C ILE A 57 -37.47 25.86 -17.68
N THR A 58 -37.77 26.75 -18.62
CA THR A 58 -36.88 27.78 -19.15
C THR A 58 -36.81 28.92 -18.15
N SER A 59 -35.60 29.32 -17.78
CA SER A 59 -35.31 30.68 -17.30
C SER A 59 -33.87 31.03 -17.63
N ASN A 60 -33.71 31.85 -18.66
CA ASN A 60 -32.48 32.58 -18.95
C ASN A 60 -32.19 33.57 -17.81
N SER A 61 -30.94 33.74 -17.39
CA SER A 61 -30.24 35.04 -17.39
C SER A 61 -28.88 34.98 -16.68
N LYS A 62 -27.85 35.49 -17.39
CA LYS A 62 -26.61 36.13 -16.91
C LYS A 62 -25.46 35.29 -16.34
N GLN A 63 -24.49 35.06 -17.23
CA GLN A 63 -23.04 35.16 -16.97
C GLN A 63 -22.68 36.63 -16.61
N PRO A 64 -21.69 36.88 -15.73
CA PRO A 64 -20.32 37.19 -16.18
C PRO A 64 -19.23 36.40 -15.40
N ALA A 65 -18.23 35.85 -16.10
CA ALA A 65 -16.80 36.21 -16.04
C ALA A 65 -16.12 35.95 -14.66
N ASN A 66 -15.31 34.90 -14.55
CA ASN A 66 -13.85 34.86 -14.79
C ASN A 66 -13.04 35.11 -13.49
N VAL A 67 -11.83 34.52 -13.41
CA VAL A 67 -10.76 34.69 -12.39
C VAL A 67 -10.96 33.80 -11.15
N ASN A 68 -10.14 32.79 -10.79
CA ASN A 68 -8.74 32.47 -11.09
C ASN A 68 -8.54 30.94 -11.01
N SER A 69 -8.13 30.31 -12.11
CA SER A 69 -7.34 29.09 -12.01
C SER A 69 -5.92 29.54 -11.67
N GLU A 70 -5.47 29.29 -10.44
CA GLU A 70 -4.05 29.39 -10.10
C GLU A 70 -3.31 28.28 -10.84
N THR A 71 -2.91 28.60 -12.07
CA THR A 71 -1.81 27.94 -12.76
C THR A 71 -0.60 28.11 -11.85
N THR A 72 -0.24 27.06 -11.12
CA THR A 72 1.05 26.95 -10.46
C THR A 72 2.12 27.16 -11.53
N ASN A 73 2.81 28.30 -11.44
CA ASN A 73 3.96 28.61 -12.26
C ASN A 73 4.95 27.44 -12.15
N SER A 74 5.07 26.65 -13.21
CA SER A 74 6.23 25.80 -13.42
C SER A 74 7.44 26.72 -13.47
N ALA A 75 8.16 26.80 -12.36
CA ALA A 75 9.49 27.37 -12.34
C ALA A 75 10.36 26.62 -13.37
N PRO A 76 11.36 27.28 -13.97
CA PRO A 76 12.23 26.63 -14.96
C PRO A 76 12.91 25.41 -14.33
N ASP A 77 12.90 24.29 -15.06
CA ASP A 77 13.72 23.10 -14.82
C ASP A 77 15.21 23.49 -14.89
N GLU A 78 15.72 24.08 -13.82
CA GLU A 78 17.15 24.04 -13.56
C GLU A 78 17.44 22.58 -13.18
N ALA A 79 18.06 21.84 -14.10
CA ALA A 79 18.39 20.44 -13.90
C ALA A 79 19.06 20.27 -12.53
N ALA A 80 18.35 19.61 -11.62
CA ALA A 80 18.80 19.40 -10.25
C ALA A 80 20.23 18.87 -10.25
N ASN A 81 21.13 19.53 -9.53
CA ASN A 81 22.55 19.15 -9.48
C ASN A 81 22.66 17.70 -8.97
N PRO A 82 23.16 16.75 -9.78
CA PRO A 82 23.25 15.34 -9.37
C PRO A 82 24.08 15.14 -8.10
N ALA A 83 25.10 15.98 -7.87
CA ALA A 83 25.91 15.92 -6.67
C ALA A 83 25.11 16.33 -5.42
N GLU A 84 24.18 17.28 -5.53
CA GLU A 84 23.34 17.68 -4.41
C GLU A 84 22.31 16.61 -4.05
N ILE A 85 21.74 15.94 -5.06
CA ILE A 85 20.86 14.79 -4.85
C ILE A 85 21.62 13.69 -4.10
N GLU A 86 22.82 13.31 -4.57
CA GLU A 86 23.59 12.23 -3.96
C GLU A 86 24.05 12.56 -2.55
N ASN A 87 24.45 13.82 -2.29
CA ASN A 87 24.79 14.28 -0.94
C ASN A 87 23.58 14.18 0.00
N LEU A 88 22.39 14.58 -0.47
CA LEU A 88 21.16 14.46 0.30
C LEU A 88 20.85 12.99 0.62
N LYS A 89 20.91 12.11 -0.38
CA LYS A 89 20.70 10.66 -0.19
C LYS A 89 21.68 10.08 0.83
N ASN A 90 22.97 10.40 0.71
CA ASN A 90 24.00 9.87 1.59
C ASN A 90 23.85 10.33 3.04
N LYS A 91 23.35 11.55 3.27
CA LYS A 91 23.03 12.04 4.61
C LYS A 91 22.00 11.15 5.34
N TYR A 92 20.98 10.67 4.64
CA TYR A 92 19.90 9.87 5.24
C TYR A 92 20.10 8.36 5.14
N ARG A 93 21.02 7.89 4.26
CA ARG A 93 21.24 6.47 3.98
C ARG A 93 21.46 5.64 5.24
N ALA A 94 22.29 6.13 6.17
CA ALA A 94 22.58 5.42 7.41
C ALA A 94 21.34 5.26 8.31
N GLN A 95 20.50 6.29 8.40
CA GLN A 95 19.28 6.26 9.20
C GLN A 95 18.27 5.24 8.65
N PHE A 96 18.03 5.24 7.33
CA PHE A 96 17.15 4.26 6.70
C PHE A 96 17.69 2.83 6.80
N TYR A 97 19.00 2.65 6.71
CA TYR A 97 19.64 1.35 6.97
C TYR A 97 19.38 0.88 8.41
N GLN A 98 19.55 1.76 9.39
CA GLN A 98 19.32 1.44 10.80
C GLN A 98 17.87 1.06 11.07
N ILE A 99 16.89 1.79 10.50
CA ILE A 99 15.46 1.48 10.63
C ILE A 99 15.17 0.06 10.11
N ASN A 100 15.69 -0.29 8.92
CA ASN A 100 15.50 -1.64 8.38
C ASN A 100 16.23 -2.70 9.20
N SER A 101 17.47 -2.45 9.62
CA SER A 101 18.23 -3.40 10.45
C SER A 101 17.53 -3.71 11.77
N LEU A 102 16.94 -2.71 12.43
CA LEU A 102 16.17 -2.92 13.65
C LEU A 102 14.88 -3.72 13.39
N ALA A 103 14.22 -3.49 12.27
CA ALA A 103 13.04 -4.26 11.88
C ALA A 103 13.39 -5.73 11.58
N ASP A 104 14.53 -5.96 10.91
CA ASP A 104 15.03 -7.30 10.62
C ASP A 104 15.40 -8.04 11.92
N GLN A 105 16.08 -7.38 12.87
CA GLN A 105 16.40 -7.97 14.18
C GLN A 105 15.14 -8.36 14.97
N LYS A 106 14.11 -7.51 14.96
CA LYS A 106 12.82 -7.83 15.60
C LYS A 106 12.14 -9.04 14.95
N LEU A 107 12.23 -9.17 13.63
CA LEU A 107 11.71 -10.33 12.92
C LEU A 107 12.46 -11.61 13.32
N GLU A 108 13.79 -11.60 13.36
CA GLU A 108 14.55 -12.79 13.76
C GLU A 108 14.18 -13.24 15.18
N ALA A 109 14.11 -12.30 16.13
CA ALA A 109 13.67 -12.60 17.49
C ALA A 109 12.26 -13.19 17.52
N LEU A 110 11.34 -12.62 16.72
CA LEU A 110 9.96 -13.11 16.62
C LEU A 110 9.87 -14.54 16.07
N ILE A 111 10.71 -14.87 15.08
CA ILE A 111 10.80 -16.22 14.51
C ILE A 111 11.32 -17.21 15.54
N GLU A 112 12.35 -16.86 16.30
CA GLU A 112 12.89 -17.73 17.36
C GLU A 112 11.87 -17.95 18.48
N GLU A 113 11.17 -16.90 18.93
CA GLU A 113 10.07 -17.04 19.89
C GLU A 113 8.98 -18.00 19.37
N ALA A 114 8.61 -17.89 18.08
CA ALA A 114 7.64 -18.79 17.46
C ALA A 114 8.10 -20.24 17.42
N LYS A 115 9.39 -20.49 17.12
CA LYS A 115 9.99 -21.83 17.12
C LYS A 115 10.01 -22.44 18.52
N GLU A 116 10.38 -21.67 19.53
CA GLU A 116 10.41 -22.12 20.93
C GLU A 116 9.01 -22.50 21.41
N GLU A 117 8.01 -21.66 21.15
CA GLU A 117 6.62 -21.94 21.52
C GLU A 117 6.06 -23.15 20.77
N TYR A 118 6.34 -23.28 19.47
CA TYR A 118 5.97 -24.46 18.70
C TYR A 118 6.53 -25.74 19.32
N LYS A 119 7.83 -25.76 19.61
CA LYS A 119 8.49 -26.91 20.22
C LYS A 119 7.85 -27.26 21.56
N TYR A 120 7.68 -26.27 22.45
CA TYR A 120 7.07 -26.44 23.76
C TYR A 120 5.67 -27.06 23.68
N LYS A 121 4.83 -26.56 22.77
CA LYS A 121 3.45 -27.02 22.60
C LYS A 121 3.37 -28.40 21.94
N SER A 122 4.20 -28.64 20.93
CA SER A 122 4.28 -29.93 20.24
C SER A 122 4.66 -31.07 21.20
N GLU A 123 5.66 -30.86 22.06
CA GLU A 123 6.09 -31.85 23.07
C GLU A 123 4.97 -32.20 24.06
N ARG A 124 4.06 -31.25 24.32
CA ARG A 124 2.93 -31.40 25.24
C ARG A 124 1.62 -31.82 24.57
N LYS A 125 1.62 -31.98 23.24
CA LYS A 125 0.42 -32.23 22.43
C LYS A 125 -0.66 -31.16 22.65
N GLU A 126 -0.25 -29.92 22.83
CA GLU A 126 -1.15 -28.76 22.91
C GLU A 126 -1.57 -28.30 21.51
N ASP A 127 -2.64 -27.50 21.44
CA ASP A 127 -3.08 -26.88 20.19
C ASP A 127 -2.06 -25.87 19.65
N LEU A 128 -1.72 -26.02 18.38
CA LEU A 128 -0.76 -25.21 17.62
C LEU A 128 -1.45 -24.17 16.72
N SER A 129 -2.77 -24.26 16.55
CA SER A 129 -3.54 -23.44 15.59
C SER A 129 -3.40 -21.93 15.82
N THR A 130 -3.17 -21.54 17.08
CA THR A 130 -3.08 -20.14 17.51
C THR A 130 -1.72 -19.50 17.23
N ILE A 131 -0.65 -20.28 17.07
CA ILE A 131 0.73 -19.76 16.87
C ILE A 131 0.75 -18.84 15.64
N LYS A 132 0.24 -19.32 14.50
CA LYS A 132 0.23 -18.54 13.26
C LYS A 132 -0.49 -17.20 13.42
N PHE A 133 -1.66 -17.20 14.08
CA PHE A 133 -2.42 -15.96 14.30
C PHE A 133 -1.66 -14.99 15.21
N LYS A 134 -1.15 -15.49 16.34
CA LYS A 134 -0.41 -14.70 17.33
C LYS A 134 0.80 -13.99 16.71
N TYR A 135 1.67 -14.73 16.03
CA TYR A 135 2.92 -14.17 15.52
C TYR A 135 2.72 -13.24 14.32
N ASN A 136 1.70 -13.48 13.48
CA ASN A 136 1.31 -12.49 12.46
C ASN A 136 0.85 -11.16 13.08
N ALA A 137 0.06 -11.21 14.14
CA ALA A 137 -0.42 -10.00 14.83
C ALA A 137 0.73 -9.22 15.51
N ILE A 138 1.75 -9.92 16.03
CA ILE A 138 2.93 -9.27 16.60
C ILE A 138 3.77 -8.62 15.49
N GLN A 139 3.99 -9.30 14.37
CA GLN A 139 4.70 -8.73 13.22
C GLN A 139 4.04 -7.46 12.71
N GLU A 140 2.71 -7.44 12.63
CA GLU A 140 1.97 -6.25 12.21
C GLU A 140 2.27 -5.05 13.12
N LYS A 141 2.29 -5.24 14.44
CA LYS A 141 2.64 -4.17 15.39
C LYS A 141 4.09 -3.71 15.24
N TYR A 142 5.00 -4.64 14.99
CA TYR A 142 6.41 -4.30 14.73
C TYR A 142 6.55 -3.48 13.45
N GLU A 143 5.89 -3.87 12.36
CA GLU A 143 5.91 -3.11 11.10
C GLU A 143 5.24 -1.75 11.23
N GLN A 144 4.12 -1.62 11.97
CA GLN A 144 3.51 -0.32 12.25
C GLN A 144 4.49 0.62 12.97
N THR A 145 5.24 0.09 13.93
CA THR A 145 6.25 0.88 14.66
C THR A 145 7.40 1.30 13.74
N THR A 146 7.89 0.38 12.90
CA THR A 146 8.92 0.68 11.89
C THR A 146 8.43 1.70 10.88
N GLU A 147 7.17 1.61 10.45
CA GLU A 147 6.55 2.53 9.50
C GLU A 147 6.46 3.95 10.02
N ILE A 148 6.14 4.12 11.31
CA ILE A 148 6.17 5.45 11.95
C ILE A 148 7.56 6.05 11.90
N GLN A 149 8.61 5.27 12.23
CA GLN A 149 10.00 5.74 12.17
C GLN A 149 10.44 6.06 10.74
N PHE A 150 10.10 5.20 9.79
CA PHE A 150 10.36 5.40 8.37
C PHE A 150 9.69 6.68 7.86
N ASN A 151 8.39 6.86 8.15
CA ASN A 151 7.63 8.03 7.70
C ASN A 151 8.16 9.34 8.30
N SER A 152 8.65 9.32 9.54
CA SER A 152 9.32 10.47 10.13
C SER A 152 10.59 10.85 9.35
N ALA A 153 11.50 9.90 9.15
CA ALA A 153 12.75 10.12 8.42
C ALA A 153 12.50 10.50 6.94
N TYR A 154 11.53 9.85 6.29
CA TYR A 154 11.17 10.13 4.90
C TYR A 154 10.48 11.49 4.75
N GLY A 155 9.70 11.91 5.75
CA GLY A 155 9.14 13.25 5.82
C GLY A 155 10.21 14.33 5.94
N GLU A 156 11.25 14.10 6.75
CA GLU A 156 12.43 14.98 6.84
C GLU A 156 13.18 15.08 5.52
N LEU A 157 13.49 13.94 4.91
CA LEU A 157 14.14 13.87 3.59
C LEU A 157 13.35 14.63 2.53
N LYS A 158 12.01 14.45 2.49
CA LYS A 158 11.12 15.18 1.58
C LYS A 158 11.16 16.68 1.78
N ARG A 159 11.12 17.15 3.03
CA ARG A 159 11.21 18.60 3.32
C ARG A 159 12.55 19.17 2.86
N GLU A 160 13.65 18.51 3.18
CA GLU A 160 14.99 18.99 2.79
C GLU A 160 15.19 18.95 1.27
N ALA A 161 14.62 17.96 0.57
CA ALA A 161 14.61 17.93 -0.89
C ALA A 161 13.86 19.14 -1.47
N LEU A 162 12.68 19.47 -0.93
CA LEU A 162 11.89 20.62 -1.36
C LEU A 162 12.60 21.96 -1.07
N ASP A 163 13.23 22.10 0.09
CA ASP A 163 14.01 23.29 0.46
C ASP A 163 15.18 23.52 -0.51
N LYS A 164 15.75 22.44 -1.04
CA LYS A 164 16.79 22.44 -2.08
C LYS A 164 16.25 22.52 -3.51
N LYS A 165 14.93 22.69 -3.67
CA LYS A 165 14.24 22.71 -4.97
C LYS A 165 14.46 21.43 -5.80
N LEU A 166 14.73 20.30 -5.15
CA LEU A 166 14.86 19.00 -5.79
C LEU A 166 13.48 18.36 -5.97
N LEU A 167 13.29 17.63 -7.07
CA LEU A 167 12.08 16.84 -7.29
C LEU A 167 12.00 15.71 -6.27
N THR A 168 10.83 15.49 -5.66
CA THR A 168 10.62 14.39 -4.71
C THR A 168 10.79 13.00 -5.34
N SER A 169 10.64 12.88 -6.66
CA SER A 169 10.93 11.64 -7.38
C SER A 169 12.39 11.20 -7.25
N THR A 170 13.32 12.13 -6.97
CA THR A 170 14.75 11.81 -6.82
C THR A 170 15.06 10.98 -5.57
N ILE A 171 14.18 11.01 -4.57
CA ILE A 171 14.34 10.33 -3.28
C ILE A 171 13.38 9.14 -3.09
N GLU A 172 12.53 8.87 -4.08
CA GLU A 172 11.48 7.83 -4.00
C GLU A 172 12.05 6.42 -3.81
N GLU A 173 13.31 6.20 -4.17
CA GLU A 173 14.02 4.93 -3.95
C GLU A 173 13.99 4.48 -2.47
N PHE A 174 14.02 5.42 -1.51
CA PHE A 174 13.99 5.06 -0.09
C PHE A 174 12.65 4.42 0.31
N ASN A 175 11.55 4.94 -0.24
CA ASN A 175 10.22 4.38 -0.04
C ASN A 175 10.07 3.02 -0.72
N GLN A 176 10.56 2.88 -1.95
CA GLN A 176 10.54 1.61 -2.66
C GLN A 176 11.33 0.52 -1.93
N ILE A 177 12.55 0.84 -1.46
CA ILE A 177 13.38 -0.08 -0.69
C ILE A 177 12.69 -0.49 0.61
N TYR A 178 12.08 0.47 1.33
CA TYR A 178 11.35 0.17 2.56
C TYR A 178 10.17 -0.78 2.32
N LEU A 179 9.35 -0.53 1.30
CA LEU A 179 8.21 -1.38 0.95
C LEU A 179 8.65 -2.79 0.54
N LEU A 180 9.74 -2.90 -0.23
CA LEU A 180 10.34 -4.18 -0.58
C LEU A 180 10.72 -4.96 0.69
N LYS A 181 11.48 -4.32 1.60
CA LYS A 181 11.94 -4.93 2.84
C LYS A 181 10.80 -5.32 3.78
N LYS A 182 9.78 -4.47 3.92
CA LYS A 182 8.54 -4.79 4.66
C LYS A 182 7.91 -6.07 4.13
N ASN A 183 7.76 -6.18 2.81
CA ASN A 183 7.17 -7.36 2.20
C ASN A 183 8.05 -8.62 2.34
N GLU A 184 9.37 -8.48 2.22
CA GLU A 184 10.31 -9.59 2.47
C GLU A 184 10.16 -10.15 3.90
N ARG A 185 10.06 -9.27 4.90
CA ARG A 185 9.88 -9.65 6.30
C ARG A 185 8.58 -10.41 6.54
N TYR A 186 7.45 -9.92 6.00
CA TYR A 186 6.18 -10.64 6.07
C TYR A 186 6.25 -12.02 5.43
N LYS A 187 6.83 -12.12 4.22
CA LYS A 187 7.00 -13.39 3.53
C LYS A 187 7.84 -14.36 4.34
N LYS A 188 8.97 -13.89 4.89
CA LYS A 188 9.87 -14.71 5.71
C LYS A 188 9.13 -15.30 6.92
N LEU A 189 8.42 -14.48 7.69
CA LEU A 189 7.64 -14.98 8.84
C LEU A 189 6.59 -16.00 8.41
N GLN A 190 5.85 -15.72 7.34
CA GLN A 190 4.81 -16.63 6.84
C GLN A 190 5.39 -17.98 6.41
N THR A 191 6.54 -17.98 5.74
CA THR A 191 7.25 -19.20 5.36
C THR A 191 7.62 -20.01 6.60
N GLU A 192 8.29 -19.40 7.58
CA GLU A 192 8.70 -20.09 8.82
C GLU A 192 7.49 -20.66 9.57
N LEU A 193 6.43 -19.87 9.75
CA LEU A 193 5.19 -20.32 10.43
C LEU A 193 4.51 -21.48 9.70
N ASN A 194 4.46 -21.44 8.37
CA ASN A 194 3.88 -22.52 7.57
C ASN A 194 4.74 -23.79 7.60
N THR A 195 6.06 -23.68 7.62
CA THR A 195 6.97 -24.82 7.73
C THR A 195 6.87 -25.51 9.09
N MET A 196 6.55 -24.76 10.16
CA MET A 196 6.36 -25.35 11.49
C MET A 196 5.00 -26.04 11.65
N ILE A 197 3.92 -25.45 11.12
CA ILE A 197 2.54 -25.85 11.45
C ILE A 197 1.88 -26.69 10.34
N GLY A 198 2.36 -26.59 9.10
CA GLY A 198 1.83 -27.29 7.93
C GLY A 198 2.45 -28.67 7.74
#